data_AF-B6VLW7-F1
#
_entry.id   AF-B6VLW7-F1
#
_cell.length_a   1.000
_cell.length_b   1.000
_cell.length_c   1.000
_cell.angle_alpha   90.00
_cell.angle_beta   90.00
_cell.angle_gamma   90.00
#
_symmetry.space_group_name_H-M   'P 1'
#
loop_
_entity.id
_entity.type
_entity.pdbx_description
1 polymer ?
#
loop_
_entity_poly.entity_id
_entity_poly.type
_entity_poly.pdbx_seq_one_letter_code
_entity_poly.pdbx_strand_id
1 'polypeptide(L)'
;MRTKYFALLTRLGADKLANAAALGTKIEITHMAVGDGGGNLPTPDTTQTKLVNERRCAAMNELNVDPKNTNQIIVEQVIPRK
;
A
#
# COMPACT_ATOMS: atom_id res chain seq x y z
N MET A 1 21.25 12.00 -5.19
CA MET A 1 20.89 10.67 -4.65
C MET A 1 19.58 10.22 -5.31
N ARG A 2 19.51 9.02 -5.87
CA ARG A 2 18.23 8.41 -6.30
C ARG A 2 17.66 7.65 -5.10
N THR A 3 16.45 7.97 -4.66
CA THR A 3 15.79 7.25 -3.56
C THR A 3 15.52 5.83 -4.01
N LYS A 4 16.18 4.86 -3.35
CA LYS A 4 16.08 3.43 -3.73
C LYS A 4 14.70 2.83 -3.43
N TYR A 5 14.02 3.38 -2.43
CA TYR A 5 12.71 2.92 -1.97
C TYR A 5 11.77 4.11 -1.83
N PHE A 6 10.58 3.99 -2.41
CA PHE A 6 9.56 5.03 -2.36
C PHE A 6 8.18 4.41 -2.47
N ALA A 7 7.17 5.13 -1.99
CA ALA A 7 5.77 4.78 -2.20
C ALA A 7 5.27 5.45 -3.49
N LEU A 8 4.45 4.73 -4.24
CA LEU A 8 3.80 5.24 -5.44
C LEU A 8 2.31 4.91 -5.37
N LEU A 9 1.46 5.93 -5.46
CA LEU A 9 0.01 5.73 -5.57
C LEU A 9 -0.32 5.30 -7.00
N THR A 10 -0.99 4.16 -7.15
CA THR A 10 -1.46 3.69 -8.45
C THR A 10 -2.64 4.53 -8.93
N ARG A 11 -2.87 4.57 -10.23
CA ARG A 11 -4.01 5.27 -10.84
C ARG A 11 -5.34 4.76 -10.28
N LEU A 12 -5.47 3.44 -10.14
CA LEU A 12 -6.63 2.82 -9.51
C LEU A 12 -6.83 3.28 -8.05
N GLY A 13 -5.76 3.41 -7.28
CA GLY A 13 -5.82 3.92 -5.92
C GLY A 13 -6.24 5.39 -5.86
N ALA A 14 -5.70 6.21 -6.76
CA ALA A 14 -6.07 7.62 -6.89
C ALA A 14 -7.54 7.80 -7.27
N ASP A 15 -8.05 7.01 -8.22
CA ASP A 15 -9.46 7.05 -8.63
C ASP A 15 -10.40 6.65 -7.48
N LYS A 16 -10.03 5.62 -6.70
CA LYS A 16 -10.77 5.24 -5.49
C LYS A 16 -10.77 6.36 -4.44
N LEU A 17 -9.62 7.01 -4.24
CA LEU A 17 -9.49 8.14 -3.32
C LEU A 17 -10.33 9.33 -3.74
N ALA A 18 -10.31 9.69 -5.03
CA ALA A 18 -11.12 10.76 -5.58
C ALA A 18 -12.62 10.49 -5.40
N ASN A 19 -13.07 9.26 -5.69
CA ASN A 19 -14.46 8.85 -5.52
C ASN A 19 -14.90 8.89 -4.05
N ALA A 20 -14.05 8.41 -3.14
CA ALA A 20 -14.34 8.45 -1.71
C ALA A 20 -14.45 9.89 -1.19
N ALA A 21 -13.54 10.76 -1.61
CA ALA A 21 -13.58 12.19 -1.28
C ALA A 21 -14.84 12.88 -1.83
N ALA A 22 -15.23 12.58 -3.08
CA ALA A 22 -16.41 13.18 -3.71
C ALA A 22 -17.73 12.72 -3.07
N LEU A 23 -17.81 11.45 -2.65
CA LEU A 23 -19.01 10.87 -2.03
C LEU A 23 -19.05 11.06 -0.51
N GLY A 24 -17.98 11.57 0.10
CA GLY A 24 -17.84 11.64 1.56
C GLY A 24 -17.77 10.27 2.23
N THR A 25 -17.35 9.24 1.50
CA THR A 25 -17.20 7.87 2.02
C THR A 25 -15.79 7.61 2.50
N LYS A 26 -15.63 6.68 3.44
CA LYS A 26 -14.33 6.28 3.97
C LYS A 26 -13.73 5.16 3.11
N ILE A 27 -12.44 5.24 2.82
CA ILE A 27 -11.69 4.09 2.29
C ILE A 27 -11.28 3.20 3.45
N GLU A 28 -11.71 1.95 3.39
CA GLU A 28 -11.21 0.91 4.28
C GLU A 28 -10.04 0.20 3.63
N ILE A 29 -8.86 0.34 4.23
CA ILE A 29 -7.72 -0.50 3.93
C ILE A 29 -7.90 -1.74 4.80
N THR A 30 -7.90 -2.93 4.21
CA THR A 30 -8.21 -4.18 4.94
C THR A 30 -7.08 -5.20 4.85
N HIS A 31 -6.32 -5.17 3.76
CA HIS A 31 -5.29 -6.15 3.46
C HIS A 31 -4.02 -5.47 2.98
N MET A 32 -2.90 -6.11 3.30
CA MET A 32 -1.59 -5.80 2.74
C MET A 32 -1.03 -7.03 2.04
N ALA A 33 -0.48 -6.80 0.87
CA ALA A 33 0.17 -7.81 0.05
C ALA A 33 1.66 -7.50 -0.12
N VAL A 34 2.47 -8.54 -0.20
CA VAL A 34 3.94 -8.48 -0.33
C VAL A 34 4.35 -9.39 -1.48
N GLY A 35 5.11 -8.84 -2.42
CA GLY A 35 5.72 -9.56 -3.54
C GLY A 35 7.23 -9.47 -3.46
N ASP A 36 7.93 -10.49 -3.95
CA ASP A 36 9.40 -10.56 -3.92
C ASP A 36 10.06 -10.05 -5.22
N GLY A 37 9.27 -9.56 -6.18
CA GLY A 37 9.78 -9.04 -7.45
C GLY A 37 10.37 -10.12 -8.37
N GLY A 38 10.15 -11.41 -8.08
CA GLY A 38 10.81 -12.50 -8.79
C GLY A 38 12.31 -12.58 -8.50
N GLY A 39 12.76 -12.03 -7.36
CA GLY A 39 14.18 -11.95 -6.98
C GLY A 39 14.91 -10.71 -7.46
N ASN A 40 14.25 -9.83 -8.22
CA ASN A 40 14.78 -8.54 -8.66
C ASN A 40 13.97 -7.38 -8.07
N LEU A 41 14.59 -6.20 -7.91
CA LEU A 41 13.89 -5.01 -7.44
C LEU A 41 13.08 -4.40 -8.60
N PRO A 42 11.74 -4.48 -8.60
CA PRO A 42 10.94 -3.88 -9.66
C PRO A 42 10.92 -2.36 -9.52
N THR A 43 10.81 -1.66 -10.65
CA THR A 43 10.48 -0.23 -10.65
C THR A 43 8.97 -0.08 -10.52
N PRO A 44 8.45 0.59 -9.48
CA PRO A 44 7.01 0.83 -9.35
C PRO A 44 6.44 1.63 -10.54
N ASP A 45 5.27 1.20 -11.04
CA ASP A 45 4.51 1.87 -12.10
C ASP A 45 3.11 2.22 -11.58
N THR A 46 2.60 3.42 -11.92
CA THR A 46 1.27 3.88 -11.49
C THR A 46 0.13 3.06 -12.10
N THR A 47 0.37 2.38 -13.23
CA THR A 47 -0.61 1.53 -13.92
C THR A 47 -0.68 0.11 -13.36
N GLN A 48 0.21 -0.23 -12.43
CA GLN A 48 0.29 -1.57 -11.85
C GLN A 48 -0.98 -1.92 -11.03
N THR A 49 -1.58 -3.07 -11.32
CA THR A 49 -2.79 -3.57 -10.62
C THR A 49 -2.54 -4.78 -9.73
N LYS A 50 -1.34 -5.36 -9.78
CA LYS A 50 -0.92 -6.55 -9.02
C LYS A 50 0.56 -6.49 -8.68
N LEU A 51 0.99 -7.18 -7.64
CA LEU A 51 2.41 -7.28 -7.30
C LEU A 51 3.14 -8.24 -8.25
N VAL A 52 4.43 -7.99 -8.47
CA VAL A 52 5.30 -8.95 -9.15
C VAL A 52 5.60 -10.08 -8.18
N ASN A 53 5.16 -11.29 -8.53
CA ASN A 53 5.30 -12.51 -7.72
C ASN A 53 4.85 -12.31 -6.27
N GLU A 54 3.54 -12.10 -6.09
CA GLU A 54 2.92 -12.00 -4.78
C GLU A 54 3.20 -13.27 -3.95
N ARG A 55 3.76 -13.09 -2.76
CA ARG A 55 4.11 -14.17 -1.82
C ARG A 55 3.17 -14.24 -0.63
N ARG A 56 2.52 -13.13 -0.32
CA ARG A 56 1.62 -13.01 0.81
C ARG A 56 0.59 -11.93 0.52
N CYS A 57 -0.66 -12.23 0.86
CA CYS A 57 -1.71 -11.26 1.07
C CYS A 57 -2.39 -11.65 2.37
N ALA A 58 -2.46 -10.75 3.34
CA ALA A 58 -3.18 -11.01 4.58
C ALA A 58 -3.76 -9.73 5.15
N ALA A 59 -4.70 -9.89 6.09
CA ALA A 59 -5.23 -8.77 6.85
C ALA A 59 -4.11 -8.02 7.58
N MET A 60 -4.33 -6.73 7.76
CA MET A 60 -3.43 -5.86 8.51
C MET A 60 -3.53 -6.18 10.00
N ASN A 61 -2.44 -6.00 10.74
CA ASN A 61 -2.42 -6.17 12.18
C ASN A 61 -2.90 -4.91 12.90
N GLU A 62 -2.47 -3.75 12.42
CA GLU A 62 -2.79 -2.46 13.01
C GLU A 62 -2.97 -1.40 11.93
N LEU A 63 -3.93 -0.49 12.16
CA LEU A 63 -4.13 0.72 11.38
C LEU A 63 -4.40 1.86 12.36
N ASN A 64 -3.54 2.87 12.34
CA ASN A 64 -3.68 4.04 13.20
C ASN A 64 -3.28 5.33 12.47
N VAL A 65 -3.80 6.46 12.93
CA VAL A 65 -3.37 7.78 12.44
C VAL A 65 -2.06 8.14 13.17
N ASP A 66 -1.09 8.71 12.45
CA ASP A 66 0.17 9.12 13.06
C ASP A 66 -0.09 10.21 14.12
N PRO A 67 0.29 10.00 15.40
CA PRO A 67 0.08 10.98 16.46
C PRO A 67 0.82 12.31 16.22
N LYS A 68 1.88 12.31 15.39
CA LYS A 68 2.64 13.52 15.03
C LYS A 68 2.12 14.19 13.77
N ASN A 69 1.37 13.47 12.93
CA ASN A 69 0.80 13.99 11.69
C ASN A 69 -0.55 13.35 11.39
N THR A 70 -1.62 14.07 11.68
CA THR A 70 -3.00 13.60 11.47
C THR A 70 -3.35 13.32 10.00
N ASN A 71 -2.51 13.77 9.06
CA ASN A 71 -2.66 13.51 7.63
C ASN A 71 -1.92 12.24 7.17
N GLN A 72 -1.31 11.48 8.08
CA GLN A 72 -0.64 10.22 7.80
C GLN A 72 -1.33 9.05 8.51
N ILE A 73 -1.43 7.94 7.80
CA ILE A 73 -1.95 6.68 8.32
C ILE A 73 -0.78 5.70 8.37
N ILE A 74 -0.58 5.09 9.53
CA ILE A 74 0.38 4.02 9.77
C ILE A 74 -0.39 2.71 9.67
N VAL A 75 0.12 1.82 8.83
CA VAL A 75 -0.43 0.49 8.63
C VAL A 75 0.68 -0.53 8.86
N GLU A 76 0.41 -1.51 9.71
CA GLU A 76 1.38 -2.54 10.06
C GLU A 76 0.85 -3.94 9.73
N GLN A 77 1.76 -4.77 9.24
CA GLN A 77 1.52 -6.19 9.02
C GLN A 77 2.75 -6.98 9.46
N VAL A 78 2.54 -7.91 10.39
CA VAL A 78 3.58 -8.84 10.83
C VAL A 78 3.66 -9.99 9.82
N ILE A 79 4.87 -10.22 9.31
CA ILE A 79 5.19 -11.39 8.51
C ILE A 79 5.81 -12.43 9.45
N PRO A 80 5.06 -13.50 9.82
CA PRO A 80 5.60 -14.53 10.70
C PRO A 80 6.75 -15.26 10.01
N ARG A 81 7.76 -15.63 10.80
CA ARG A 81 8.89 -16.44 10.35
C ARG A 81 8.39 -17.85 10.00
N LYS A 82 8.88 -18.41 8.90
CA LYS A 82 8.73 -19.84 8.58
C LYS A 82 9.72 -20.67 9.37
#